data_AF-A0A1C5D6B2-F1
#
_entry.id   AF-A0A1C5D6B2-F1
#
_cell.length_a   1.000
_cell.length_b   1.000
_cell.length_c   1.000
_cell.angle_alpha   90.00
_cell.angle_beta   90.00
_cell.angle_gamma   90.00
#
_symmetry.space_group_name_H-M   'P 1'
#
loop_
_entity.id
_entity.type
_entity.pdbx_description
1 polymer ?
#
loop_
_entity_poly.entity_id
_entity_poly.type
_entity_poly.pdbx_seq_one_letter_code
_entity_poly.pdbx_strand_id
1 'polypeptide(L)'
;MGVECSGADCAGQDPEAMGCGGEFARTVASAVVGGAKVEVRYSKVCSAAWARLTEAAIGDTVQITGGADPQDGEVMGDTDAYTPMVAVKKASDAKACATLTSGTKGCTGPGE
;
A
#
# COMPACT_ATOMS: atom_id res chain seq x y z
N MET A 1 -12.92 -19.14 -0.48
CA MET A 1 -12.21 -18.48 -1.60
C MET A 1 -10.80 -18.21 -1.11
N GLY A 2 -9.82 -18.57 -1.92
CA GLY A 2 -8.40 -18.45 -1.58
C GLY A 2 -7.75 -17.29 -2.31
N VAL A 3 -6.47 -17.08 -2.06
CA VAL A 3 -5.66 -16.11 -2.79
C VAL A 3 -5.42 -16.61 -4.22
N GLU A 4 -5.43 -15.71 -5.19
CA GLU A 4 -5.21 -16.03 -6.61
C GLU A 4 -3.72 -15.87 -7.03
N CYS A 5 -2.89 -15.30 -6.15
CA CYS A 5 -1.45 -15.11 -6.36
C CYS A 5 -0.64 -15.31 -5.07
N SER A 6 0.68 -15.49 -5.19
CA SER A 6 1.60 -15.46 -4.04
C SER A 6 2.99 -14.95 -4.45
N GLY A 7 3.62 -14.15 -3.58
CA GLY A 7 4.97 -13.65 -3.75
C GLY A 7 5.13 -12.77 -4.98
N ALA A 8 6.14 -13.05 -5.80
CA ALA A 8 6.46 -12.28 -6.99
C ALA A 8 5.30 -12.22 -7.98
N ASP A 9 4.48 -13.28 -8.06
CA ASP A 9 3.32 -13.32 -8.94
C ASP A 9 2.27 -12.27 -8.54
N CYS A 10 2.21 -11.83 -7.29
CA CYS A 10 1.30 -10.77 -6.85
C CYS A 10 1.77 -9.36 -7.21
N ALA A 11 3.03 -9.16 -7.63
CA ALA A 11 3.55 -7.83 -7.91
C ALA A 11 2.79 -7.16 -9.07
N GLY A 12 2.35 -5.92 -8.86
CA GLY A 12 1.56 -5.16 -9.83
C GLY A 12 0.09 -5.56 -9.92
N GLN A 13 -0.37 -6.54 -9.13
CA GLN A 13 -1.77 -6.96 -9.09
C GLN A 13 -2.55 -6.24 -7.99
N ASP A 14 -3.88 -6.16 -8.18
CA ASP A 14 -4.78 -5.57 -7.19
C ASP A 14 -5.00 -6.52 -5.99
N PRO A 15 -4.81 -6.04 -4.75
CA PRO A 15 -4.90 -6.88 -3.55
C PRO A 15 -6.31 -7.40 -3.25
N GLU A 16 -7.37 -6.69 -3.64
CA GLU A 16 -8.75 -7.11 -3.40
C GLU A 16 -9.18 -8.14 -4.44
N ALA A 17 -8.86 -7.89 -5.71
CA ALA A 17 -9.07 -8.82 -6.81
C ALA A 17 -8.39 -10.17 -6.53
N MET A 18 -7.15 -10.16 -6.05
CA MET A 18 -6.39 -11.38 -5.74
C MET A 18 -6.78 -12.04 -4.41
N GLY A 19 -7.71 -11.46 -3.65
CA GLY A 19 -8.13 -11.98 -2.34
C GLY A 19 -7.08 -11.85 -1.23
N CYS A 20 -6.06 -10.99 -1.42
CA CYS A 20 -5.02 -10.72 -0.44
C CYS A 20 -5.45 -9.77 0.67
N GLY A 21 -6.50 -8.98 0.40
CA GLY A 21 -7.15 -8.02 1.30
C GLY A 21 -7.98 -8.62 2.43
N GLY A 22 -8.82 -7.79 3.06
CA GLY A 22 -9.73 -8.20 4.13
C GLY A 22 -9.01 -8.76 5.37
N GLU A 23 -9.48 -9.92 5.84
CA GLU A 23 -8.98 -10.63 7.03
C GLU A 23 -7.54 -11.15 6.89
N PHE A 24 -7.06 -11.32 5.66
CA PHE A 24 -5.71 -11.83 5.39
C PHE A 24 -4.63 -10.75 5.46
N ALA A 25 -5.03 -9.49 5.49
CA ALA A 25 -4.11 -8.37 5.58
C ALA A 25 -4.27 -7.57 6.86
N ARG A 26 -3.12 -7.17 7.42
CA ARG A 26 -3.02 -6.29 8.59
C ARG A 26 -2.22 -5.05 8.25
N THR A 27 -2.49 -3.96 8.95
CA THR A 27 -1.65 -2.76 8.89
C THR A 27 -0.37 -3.02 9.68
N VAL A 28 0.78 -2.86 9.02
CA VAL A 28 2.11 -3.10 9.63
C VAL A 28 2.89 -1.81 9.84
N ALA A 29 2.56 -0.74 9.11
CA ALA A 29 3.04 0.59 9.37
C ALA A 29 1.96 1.61 9.02
N SER A 30 1.98 2.76 9.68
CA SER A 30 1.12 3.88 9.34
C SER A 30 1.80 5.21 9.64
N ALA A 31 1.38 6.26 8.94
CA ALA A 31 1.79 7.63 9.18
C ALA A 31 0.66 8.59 8.77
N VAL A 32 0.71 9.81 9.32
CA VAL A 32 -0.17 10.91 8.92
C VAL A 32 0.68 11.97 8.25
N VAL A 33 0.30 12.37 7.05
CA VAL A 33 1.00 13.33 6.21
C VAL A 33 0.01 14.42 5.86
N GLY A 34 0.19 15.62 6.41
CA GLY A 34 -0.67 16.78 6.09
C GLY A 34 -2.17 16.58 6.34
N GLY A 35 -2.56 15.62 7.18
CA GLY A 35 -3.96 15.24 7.44
C GLY A 35 -4.40 13.95 6.75
N ALA A 36 -3.74 13.55 5.67
CA ALA A 36 -3.96 12.27 5.02
C ALA A 36 -3.27 11.14 5.78
N LYS A 37 -3.93 9.99 5.88
CA LYS A 37 -3.42 8.82 6.58
C LYS A 37 -2.91 7.80 5.56
N VAL A 38 -1.62 7.45 5.65
CA VAL A 38 -0.98 6.42 4.84
C VAL A 38 -0.75 5.17 5.69
N GLU A 39 -1.13 4.01 5.16
CA GLU A 39 -1.04 2.72 5.83
C GLU A 39 -0.39 1.69 4.91
N VAL A 40 0.58 0.93 5.44
CA VAL A 40 1.13 -0.25 4.77
C VAL A 40 0.32 -1.46 5.19
N ARG A 41 -0.36 -2.07 4.23
CA ARG A 41 -1.11 -3.31 4.39
C ARG A 41 -0.23 -4.47 3.94
N TYR A 42 -0.09 -5.49 4.78
CA TYR A 42 0.69 -6.70 4.47
C TYR A 42 -0.18 -7.94 4.60
N SER A 43 -0.11 -8.81 3.59
CA SER A 43 -0.74 -10.12 3.57
C SER A 43 0.32 -11.21 3.62
N LYS A 44 0.31 -11.98 4.73
CA LYS A 44 1.27 -13.09 4.91
C LYS A 44 1.01 -14.24 3.93
N VAL A 45 -0.26 -14.49 3.60
CA VAL A 45 -0.66 -15.57 2.67
C VAL A 45 -0.24 -15.25 1.23
N CYS A 46 -0.30 -13.97 0.84
CA CYS A 46 0.14 -13.53 -0.48
C CYS A 46 1.63 -13.16 -0.52
N SER A 47 2.33 -13.09 0.62
CA SER A 47 3.71 -12.57 0.69
C SER A 47 3.87 -11.24 -0.07
N ALA A 48 2.90 -10.35 0.14
CA ALA A 48 2.77 -9.11 -0.61
C ALA A 48 2.27 -7.98 0.30
N ALA A 49 2.61 -6.75 -0.06
CA ALA A 49 2.18 -5.54 0.63
C ALA A 49 1.69 -4.49 -0.36
N TRP A 50 0.81 -3.60 0.08
CA TRP A 50 0.35 -2.45 -0.68
C TRP A 50 0.11 -1.27 0.27
N ALA A 51 0.13 -0.05 -0.26
CA ALA A 51 -0.23 1.11 0.53
C ALA A 51 -1.70 1.45 0.35
N ARG A 52 -2.29 1.95 1.41
CA ARG A 52 -3.58 2.63 1.42
C ARG A 52 -3.35 4.07 1.85
N LEU A 53 -3.92 5.00 1.10
CA LEU A 53 -4.02 6.40 1.49
C LEU A 53 -5.49 6.71 1.73
N THR A 54 -5.84 7.29 2.88
CA THR A 54 -7.20 7.73 3.23
C THR A 54 -7.17 9.16 3.75
N GLU A 55 -8.35 9.80 3.83
CA GLU A 55 -8.47 11.20 4.28
C GLU A 55 -7.64 12.15 3.39
N ALA A 56 -7.49 11.78 2.12
CA ALA A 56 -6.70 12.50 1.13
C ALA A 56 -7.60 13.26 0.14
N ALA A 57 -7.00 14.17 -0.61
CA ALA A 57 -7.65 14.91 -1.67
C ALA A 57 -7.37 14.29 -3.04
N ILE A 58 -8.27 14.52 -4.00
CA ILE A 58 -8.07 14.14 -5.40
C ILE A 58 -6.74 14.72 -5.92
N GLY A 59 -5.95 13.87 -6.58
CA GLY A 59 -4.60 14.18 -7.06
C GLY A 59 -3.49 13.90 -6.05
N ASP A 60 -3.80 13.58 -4.79
CA ASP A 60 -2.79 13.09 -3.86
C ASP A 60 -2.32 11.69 -4.31
N THR A 61 -1.04 11.42 -4.13
CA THR A 61 -0.42 10.16 -4.56
C THR A 61 0.19 9.42 -3.39
N VAL A 62 0.20 8.11 -3.48
CA VAL A 62 0.89 7.22 -2.54
C VAL A 62 1.74 6.23 -3.33
N GLN A 63 2.93 5.97 -2.84
CA GLN A 63 3.86 5.02 -3.41
C GLN A 63 4.26 4.00 -2.36
N ILE A 64 4.27 2.73 -2.71
CA ILE A 64 4.84 1.66 -1.89
C ILE A 64 6.14 1.12 -2.50
N THR A 65 7.06 0.75 -1.62
CA THR A 65 8.32 0.07 -1.92
C THR A 65 8.42 -1.17 -1.04
N GLY A 66 9.10 -2.22 -1.52
CA GLY A 66 9.34 -3.45 -0.75
C GLY A 66 9.82 -4.67 -1.54
N GLY A 67 9.88 -4.56 -2.87
CA GLY A 67 10.42 -5.56 -3.78
C GLY A 67 11.29 -4.94 -4.87
N ALA A 68 11.31 -5.56 -6.05
CA ALA A 68 12.09 -5.08 -7.20
C ALA A 68 11.55 -3.76 -7.77
N ASP A 69 10.23 -3.63 -7.86
CA ASP A 69 9.57 -2.48 -8.47
C ASP A 69 8.63 -1.78 -7.48
N PRO A 70 8.73 -0.44 -7.34
CA PRO A 70 7.74 0.34 -6.60
C PRO A 70 6.40 0.30 -7.31
N GLN A 71 5.32 0.51 -6.55
CA GLN A 71 3.98 0.68 -7.10
C GLN A 71 3.41 2.01 -6.58
N ASP A 72 2.65 2.69 -7.43
CA ASP A 72 2.00 3.96 -7.13
C ASP A 72 0.47 3.85 -7.21
N GLY A 73 -0.20 4.79 -6.55
CA GLY A 73 -1.64 4.97 -6.59
C GLY A 73 -1.96 6.46 -6.44
N GLU A 74 -3.01 6.90 -7.13
CA GLU A 74 -3.49 8.28 -7.12
C GLU A 74 -4.95 8.31 -6.70
N VAL A 75 -5.31 9.31 -5.90
CA VAL A 75 -6.71 9.58 -5.53
C VAL A 75 -7.42 10.22 -6.72
N MET A 76 -8.30 9.46 -7.39
CA MET A 76 -8.95 9.92 -8.64
C MET A 76 -10.39 10.42 -8.49
N GLY A 77 -11.06 10.19 -7.35
CA GLY A 77 -12.49 10.55 -7.22
C GLY A 77 -13.04 10.63 -5.80
N ASP A 78 -12.63 9.71 -4.92
CA ASP A 78 -13.01 9.70 -3.51
C ASP A 78 -11.94 10.40 -2.65
N THR A 79 -11.79 9.94 -1.41
CA THR A 79 -10.78 10.44 -0.46
C THR A 79 -9.76 9.36 -0.09
N ASP A 80 -9.72 8.28 -0.86
CA ASP A 80 -8.80 7.18 -0.69
C ASP A 80 -8.24 6.64 -2.01
N ALA A 81 -7.07 6.02 -1.91
CA ALA A 81 -6.39 5.35 -3.00
C ALA A 81 -5.58 4.16 -2.47
N TYR A 82 -5.36 3.18 -3.33
CA TYR A 82 -4.52 2.03 -3.04
C TYR A 82 -3.49 1.87 -4.15
N THR A 83 -2.29 1.43 -3.79
CA THR A 83 -1.34 0.96 -4.79
C THR A 83 -1.64 -0.48 -5.17
N PRO A 84 -1.23 -0.92 -6.37
CA PRO A 84 -1.01 -2.33 -6.62
C PRO A 84 -0.02 -2.93 -5.60
N MET A 85 -0.02 -4.26 -5.53
CA MET A 85 0.85 -4.99 -4.60
C MET A 85 2.32 -4.97 -5.01
N VAL A 86 3.19 -4.94 -4.02
CA VAL A 86 4.61 -5.29 -4.13
C VAL A 86 4.87 -6.61 -3.42
N ALA A 87 5.66 -7.48 -4.05
CA ALA A 87 6.11 -8.72 -3.43
C ALA A 87 7.13 -8.41 -2.32
N VAL A 88 6.88 -8.87 -1.10
CA VAL A 88 7.76 -8.63 0.05
C VAL A 88 7.99 -9.92 0.83
N LYS A 89 9.22 -10.14 1.30
CA LYS A 89 9.54 -11.31 2.13
C LYS A 89 9.10 -11.11 3.57
N LYS A 90 9.17 -9.87 4.07
CA LYS A 90 8.77 -9.48 5.42
C LYS A 90 7.96 -8.19 5.39
N ALA A 91 7.10 -8.00 6.39
CA ALA A 91 6.38 -6.75 6.60
C ALA A 91 7.32 -5.53 6.67
N SER A 92 8.48 -5.69 7.30
CA SER A 92 9.49 -4.64 7.46
C SER A 92 10.20 -4.23 6.17
N ASP A 93 10.10 -5.04 5.12
CA ASP A 93 10.63 -4.66 3.81
C ASP A 93 9.73 -3.62 3.13
N ALA A 94 8.46 -3.54 3.54
CA ALA A 94 7.49 -2.62 2.95
C ALA A 94 7.54 -1.23 3.60
N LYS A 95 7.51 -0.19 2.75
CA LYS A 95 7.43 1.21 3.16
C LYS A 95 6.56 2.00 2.18
N ALA A 96 5.66 2.81 2.71
CA ALA A 96 4.81 3.70 1.92
C ALA A 96 5.18 5.17 2.12
N CYS A 97 5.06 5.96 1.06
CA CYS A 97 5.25 7.40 1.06
C CYS A 97 4.07 8.08 0.37
N ALA A 98 3.50 9.10 1.00
CA ALA A 98 2.47 9.94 0.41
C ALA A 98 3.08 11.25 -0.08
N THR A 99 2.61 11.72 -1.24
CA THR A 99 2.87 13.05 -1.78
C THR A 99 1.53 13.72 -2.00
N LEU A 100 1.25 14.75 -1.20
CA LEU A 100 0.04 15.53 -1.33
C LEU A 100 0.22 16.62 -2.39
N THR A 101 -0.88 16.99 -3.02
CA THR A 101 -1.01 18.12 -3.95
C THR A 101 -0.60 19.46 -3.32
N SER A 102 -0.71 19.58 -1.99
CA SER A 102 -0.20 20.73 -1.21
C SER A 102 1.34 20.86 -1.24
N GLY A 103 2.05 19.85 -1.77
CA GLY A 103 3.51 19.74 -1.73
C GLY A 103 4.05 19.03 -0.48
N THR A 104 3.18 18.70 0.48
CA THR A 104 3.55 17.96 1.69
C THR A 104 3.89 16.51 1.35
N LYS A 105 5.02 16.01 1.83
CA LYS A 105 5.46 14.64 1.64
C LYS A 105 5.78 13.99 2.98
N GLY A 106 5.50 12.71 3.10
CA GLY A 106 5.82 11.95 4.30
C GLY A 106 5.74 10.46 4.05
N CYS A 107 6.47 9.69 4.85
CA CYS A 107 6.52 8.24 4.70
C CYS A 107 6.23 7.54 6.03
N THR A 108 5.76 6.32 5.93
CA THR A 108 5.71 5.41 7.06
C THR A 108 7.11 5.02 7.51
N GLY A 109 7.21 4.59 8.77
CA GLY A 109 8.33 3.76 9.20
C GLY A 109 8.36 2.41 8.47
N PRO A 110 9.40 1.59 8.69
CA PRO A 110 9.40 0.20 8.26
C PRO A 110 8.23 -0.56 8.93
N GLY A 111 7.64 -1.53 8.23
CA GLY A 111 6.58 -2.37 8.78
C GLY A 111 7.01 -3.23 9.97
N GLU A 112 6.15 -3.37 10.98
CA GLU A 112 6.36 -4.23 12.17
C GLU A 112 5.39 -5.44 12.21
#